data_AF-A0A645HMA7-F1
#
_entry.id   AF-A0A645HMA7-F1
#
_cell.length_a   1.000
_cell.length_b   1.000
_cell.length_c   1.000
_cell.angle_alpha   90.00
_cell.angle_beta   90.00
_cell.angle_gamma   90.00
#
_symmetry.space_group_name_H-M   'P 1'
#
loop_
_entity.id
_entity.type
_entity.pdbx_description
1 polymer ?
#
loop_
_entity_poly.entity_id
_entity_poly.type
_entity_poly.pdbx_seq_one_letter_code
_entity_poly.pdbx_strand_id
1 'polypeptide(L)'
;MYTGNFNQLTQAEKDRVTYSAMVTCMDRGIGAIRKALQDKGIEDNTLIIFFSDNGGDPNFGATSTPLRGGKFQEFDGGVRSPAIVSCPAKWAGKRTIKQVVGFVDIMPTIRSMLNIEGSPNVLSTEWIFLLYYRGNKLF
;
A
#
# COMPACT_ATOMS: atom_id res chain seq x y z
N MET A 1 0.12 -20.09 11.19
CA MET A 1 -1.22 -19.69 11.65
C MET A 1 -2.24 -20.70 11.14
N TYR A 2 -2.42 -21.80 11.85
CA TYR A 2 -3.55 -22.71 11.61
C TYR A 2 -3.90 -23.25 12.99
N THR A 3 -4.92 -22.65 13.57
CA THR A 3 -5.30 -22.89 14.95
C THR A 3 -5.88 -24.30 15.00
N GLY A 4 -5.24 -25.22 15.74
CA GLY A 4 -5.72 -26.60 15.89
C GLY A 4 -7.14 -26.72 16.46
N ASN A 5 -7.71 -25.59 16.91
CA ASN A 5 -9.04 -25.41 17.42
C ASN A 5 -9.96 -24.57 16.51
N PHE A 6 -9.71 -24.46 15.20
CA PHE A 6 -10.55 -23.65 14.28
C PHE A 6 -12.06 -23.93 14.43
N ASN A 7 -12.43 -25.20 14.60
CA ASN A 7 -13.83 -25.60 14.77
C ASN A 7 -14.47 -25.09 16.08
N GLN A 8 -13.67 -24.74 17.08
CA GLN A 8 -14.11 -24.23 18.39
C GLN A 8 -14.29 -22.71 18.41
N LEU A 9 -13.87 -22.00 17.36
CA LEU A 9 -13.99 -20.55 17.25
C LEU A 9 -15.45 -20.10 16.97
N THR A 10 -15.80 -18.91 17.44
CA THR A 10 -17.01 -18.20 17.01
C THR A 10 -16.95 -17.87 15.52
N GLN A 11 -18.07 -17.54 14.88
CA GLN A 11 -18.07 -17.20 13.45
C GLN A 11 -17.19 -15.98 13.15
N ALA A 12 -17.27 -14.92 13.95
CA ALA A 12 -16.45 -13.72 13.76
C ALA A 12 -14.94 -14.01 13.88
N GLU A 13 -14.55 -14.89 14.82
CA GLU A 13 -13.17 -15.34 14.93
C GLU A 13 -12.73 -16.18 13.72
N LYS A 14 -13.60 -17.08 13.23
CA LYS A 14 -13.35 -17.86 12.01
C LYS A 14 -13.14 -16.95 10.81
N ASP A 15 -13.96 -15.93 10.65
CA ASP A 15 -13.83 -14.95 9.57
C ASP A 15 -12.50 -14.18 9.70
N ARG A 16 -12.14 -13.76 10.92
CA ARG A 16 -10.88 -13.05 11.17
C ARG A 16 -9.64 -13.90 10.89
N VAL A 17 -9.60 -15.15 11.35
CA VAL A 17 -8.44 -16.03 11.10
C VAL A 17 -8.36 -16.44 9.64
N THR A 18 -9.50 -16.64 8.97
CA THR A 18 -9.56 -16.93 7.53
C THR A 18 -9.05 -15.74 6.72
N TYR A 19 -9.53 -14.53 7.02
CA TYR A 19 -9.04 -13.30 6.41
C TYR A 19 -7.53 -13.13 6.60
N SER A 20 -7.03 -13.40 7.81
CA SER A 20 -5.60 -13.32 8.12
C SER A 20 -4.77 -14.35 7.33
N ALA A 21 -5.32 -15.55 7.12
CA ALA A 21 -4.70 -16.56 6.28
C ALA A 21 -4.66 -16.13 4.80
N MET A 22 -5.73 -15.51 4.29
CA MET A 22 -5.77 -14.95 2.93
C MET A 22 -4.71 -13.87 2.73
N VAL A 23 -4.60 -12.92 3.68
CA VAL A 23 -3.57 -11.87 3.65
C VAL A 23 -2.16 -12.47 3.73
N THR A 24 -1.96 -13.50 4.56
CA THR A 24 -0.66 -14.20 4.66
C THR A 24 -0.29 -14.93 3.36
N CYS A 25 -1.27 -15.49 2.64
CA CYS A 25 -1.04 -16.07 1.32
C CYS A 25 -0.65 -15.00 0.30
N MET A 26 -1.35 -13.85 0.30
CA MET A 26 -1.03 -12.72 -0.57
C MET A 26 0.38 -12.18 -0.32
N ASP A 27 0.76 -11.98 0.95
CA ASP A 27 2.10 -11.51 1.34
C ASP A 27 3.21 -12.44 0.83
N ARG A 28 3.02 -13.77 0.99
CA ARG A 28 3.94 -14.76 0.41
C ARG A 28 4.02 -14.67 -1.12
N GLY A 29 2.90 -14.43 -1.79
CA GLY A 29 2.86 -14.22 -3.23
C GLY A 29 3.64 -12.97 -3.67
N ILE A 30 3.49 -11.86 -2.95
CA ILE A 30 4.27 -10.63 -3.17
C ILE A 30 5.76 -10.89 -2.97
N GLY A 31 6.14 -11.63 -1.92
CA GLY A 31 7.52 -12.04 -1.67
C GLY A 31 8.10 -12.85 -2.83
N ALA A 32 7.33 -13.79 -3.39
CA ALA A 32 7.74 -14.57 -4.56
C ALA A 32 7.94 -13.71 -5.81
N ILE A 33 7.05 -12.74 -6.07
CA ILE A 33 7.20 -11.79 -7.19
C ILE A 33 8.48 -10.96 -7.01
N ARG A 34 8.70 -10.40 -5.82
CA ARG A 34 9.91 -9.61 -5.53
C ARG A 34 11.19 -10.43 -5.70
N LYS A 35 11.21 -11.66 -5.17
CA LYS A 35 12.32 -12.58 -5.37
C LYS A 35 12.59 -12.84 -6.86
N ALA A 36 11.55 -13.05 -7.66
CA ALA A 36 11.72 -13.24 -9.10
C ALA A 36 12.29 -12.00 -9.81
N LEU A 37 11.94 -10.78 -9.37
CA LEU A 37 12.53 -9.53 -9.89
C LEU A 37 14.01 -9.40 -9.49
N GLN A 38 14.37 -9.78 -8.26
CA GLN A 38 15.75 -9.82 -7.76
C GLN A 38 16.60 -10.84 -8.52
N ASP A 39 16.12 -12.07 -8.66
CA ASP A 39 16.82 -13.15 -9.35
C ASP A 39 17.08 -12.82 -10.83
N LYS A 40 16.22 -11.98 -11.43
CA LYS A 40 16.37 -11.47 -12.80
C LYS A 40 17.25 -10.20 -12.89
N GLY A 41 17.67 -9.63 -11.77
CA GLY A 41 18.48 -8.41 -11.73
C GLY A 41 17.72 -7.15 -12.17
N ILE A 42 16.38 -7.13 -12.08
CA ILE A 42 15.54 -6.01 -12.54
C ILE A 42 14.76 -5.32 -11.42
N GLU A 43 14.90 -5.75 -10.15
CA GLU A 43 14.19 -5.13 -9.02
C GLU A 43 14.49 -3.62 -8.93
N ASP A 44 15.75 -3.22 -9.09
CA ASP A 44 16.18 -1.83 -8.91
C ASP A 44 15.47 -0.85 -9.86
N ASN A 45 15.19 -1.27 -11.09
CA ASN A 45 14.48 -0.49 -12.11
C ASN A 45 13.00 -0.86 -12.24
N THR A 46 12.41 -1.48 -11.20
CA THR A 46 10.98 -1.82 -11.17
C THR A 46 10.24 -0.92 -10.18
N LEU A 47 9.18 -0.26 -10.65
CA LEU A 47 8.24 0.45 -9.78
C LEU A 47 7.20 -0.54 -9.26
N ILE A 48 7.14 -0.73 -7.94
CA ILE A 48 6.13 -1.54 -7.26
C ILE A 48 5.20 -0.60 -6.50
N ILE A 49 3.91 -0.69 -6.79
CA ILE A 49 2.85 0.03 -6.08
C ILE A 49 1.90 -1.01 -5.49
N PHE A 50 1.74 -1.02 -4.17
CA PHE A 50 0.81 -1.88 -3.45
C PHE A 50 -0.18 -1.01 -2.69
N PHE A 51 -1.47 -1.27 -2.83
CA PHE A 51 -2.53 -0.58 -2.09
C PHE A 51 -3.82 -1.43 -2.09
N SER A 52 -4.74 -1.11 -1.18
CA SER A 52 -6.11 -1.64 -1.18
C SER A 52 -7.05 -0.71 -1.95
N ASP A 53 -8.01 -1.28 -2.68
CA ASP A 53 -9.01 -0.54 -3.48
C ASP A 53 -9.98 0.28 -2.61
N ASN A 54 -10.33 -0.25 -1.44
CA ASN A 54 -11.16 0.38 -0.41
C ASN A 54 -10.71 -0.05 0.99
N GLY A 55 -11.35 0.54 2.00
CA GLY A 55 -11.24 0.10 3.40
C GLY A 55 -11.76 -1.32 3.65
N GLY A 56 -11.46 -1.88 4.82
CA GLY A 56 -11.84 -3.26 5.14
C GLY A 56 -13.35 -3.45 5.27
N ASP A 57 -13.88 -4.56 4.77
CA ASP A 57 -15.26 -4.98 5.01
C ASP A 57 -15.38 -5.72 6.36
N PRO A 58 -16.03 -5.12 7.39
CA PRO A 58 -16.12 -5.72 8.71
C PRO A 58 -16.94 -7.02 8.72
N ASN A 59 -17.78 -7.27 7.71
CA ASN A 59 -18.57 -8.50 7.61
C ASN A 59 -17.74 -9.73 7.24
N PHE A 60 -16.50 -9.53 6.78
CA PHE A 60 -15.61 -10.61 6.31
C PHE A 60 -14.28 -10.64 7.06
N GLY A 61 -14.27 -10.22 8.34
CA GLY A 61 -13.11 -10.30 9.21
C GLY A 61 -12.02 -9.24 8.96
N ALA A 62 -12.25 -8.29 8.04
CA ALA A 62 -11.36 -7.16 7.84
C ALA A 62 -11.59 -6.08 8.91
N THR A 63 -10.62 -5.17 9.07
CA THR A 63 -10.73 -4.04 9.99
C THR A 63 -10.01 -2.82 9.42
N SER A 64 -10.56 -1.65 9.70
CA SER A 64 -9.94 -0.36 9.38
C SER A 64 -9.48 0.40 10.63
N THR A 65 -9.47 -0.25 11.80
CA THR A 65 -8.98 0.35 13.05
C THR A 65 -7.57 0.96 12.87
N PRO A 66 -7.32 2.17 13.38
CA PRO A 66 -8.15 2.99 14.28
C PRO A 66 -9.14 3.93 13.57
N LEU A 67 -9.30 3.82 12.25
CA LEU A 67 -10.15 4.72 11.48
C LEU A 67 -11.62 4.39 11.67
N ARG A 68 -12.45 5.43 11.65
CA ARG A 68 -13.91 5.29 11.74
C ARG A 68 -14.45 4.66 10.45
N GLY A 69 -15.30 3.64 10.59
CA GLY A 69 -16.03 3.03 9.49
C GLY A 69 -15.29 1.92 8.74
N GLY A 70 -15.91 1.42 7.67
CA GLY A 70 -15.41 0.33 6.84
C GLY A 70 -15.91 0.45 5.40
N LYS A 71 -15.69 -0.59 4.58
CA LYS A 71 -16.22 -0.66 3.22
C LYS A 71 -17.69 -0.23 3.15
N PHE A 72 -18.06 0.48 2.07
CA PHE A 72 -19.40 1.08 1.86
C PHE A 72 -19.75 2.28 2.74
N GLN A 73 -18.76 2.91 3.39
CA GLN A 73 -18.97 4.12 4.17
C GLN A 73 -17.98 5.22 3.74
N GLU A 74 -18.40 6.48 3.85
CA GLU A 74 -17.60 7.64 3.43
C GLU A 74 -16.59 8.10 4.48
N PHE A 75 -16.58 7.47 5.66
CA PHE A 75 -15.58 7.74 6.69
C PHE A 75 -14.20 7.23 6.28
N ASP A 76 -13.13 7.74 6.91
CA ASP A 76 -11.74 7.34 6.66
C ASP A 76 -11.56 5.82 6.57
N GLY A 77 -12.22 5.04 7.42
CA GLY A 77 -12.12 3.58 7.40
C GLY A 77 -12.73 2.89 6.18
N GLY A 78 -13.52 3.59 5.37
CA GLY A 78 -14.05 3.08 4.09
C GLY A 78 -13.26 3.53 2.86
N VAL A 79 -12.62 4.69 2.90
CA VAL A 79 -11.94 5.30 1.74
C VAL A 79 -10.41 5.39 1.87
N ARG A 80 -9.86 5.27 3.08
CA ARG A 80 -8.42 5.34 3.33
C ARG A 80 -7.84 3.93 3.47
N SER A 81 -6.87 3.63 2.62
CA SER A 81 -6.25 2.31 2.49
C SER A 81 -4.75 2.35 2.80
N PRO A 82 -4.15 1.23 3.25
CA PRO A 82 -2.70 1.10 3.27
C PRO A 82 -2.15 1.19 1.85
N ALA A 83 -1.02 1.88 1.68
CA ALA A 83 -0.31 1.97 0.41
C ALA A 83 1.21 1.98 0.61
N ILE A 84 1.94 1.33 -0.28
CA ILE A 84 3.41 1.28 -0.32
C ILE A 84 3.84 1.50 -1.77
N VAL A 85 4.87 2.32 -1.95
CA VAL A 85 5.54 2.51 -3.24
C VAL A 85 7.03 2.19 -3.06
N SER A 86 7.58 1.37 -3.94
CA SER A 86 8.99 0.95 -3.92
C SER A 86 9.61 1.06 -5.31
N CYS A 87 10.79 1.68 -5.39
CA CYS A 87 11.65 1.69 -6.57
C CYS A 87 13.10 1.92 -6.07
N PRO A 88 13.90 0.86 -5.86
CA PRO A 88 15.18 0.96 -5.17
C PRO A 88 16.20 1.89 -5.85
N ALA A 89 16.27 1.91 -7.18
CA ALA A 89 17.18 2.81 -7.90
C ALA A 89 16.81 4.30 -7.72
N LYS A 90 15.54 4.60 -7.42
CA LYS A 90 15.05 5.98 -7.30
C LYS A 90 15.02 6.48 -5.86
N TRP A 91 14.75 5.60 -4.89
CA TRP A 91 14.59 6.00 -3.49
C TRP A 91 15.26 5.01 -2.55
N ALA A 92 16.21 5.53 -1.78
CA ALA A 92 16.89 4.77 -0.72
C ALA A 92 16.13 4.87 0.61
N GLY A 93 16.16 3.78 1.38
CA GLY A 93 15.64 3.73 2.74
C GLY A 93 14.12 3.70 2.85
N LYS A 94 13.63 3.82 4.09
CA LYS A 94 12.20 3.80 4.43
C LYS A 94 11.76 5.21 4.79
N ARG A 95 10.61 5.62 4.27
CA ARG A 95 9.99 6.92 4.57
C ARG A 95 8.49 6.79 4.74
N THR A 96 7.93 7.64 5.59
CA THR A 96 6.48 7.81 5.70
C THR A 96 6.09 9.12 5.02
N ILE A 97 5.16 9.06 4.08
CA ILE A 97 4.64 10.24 3.38
C ILE A 97 3.32 10.61 4.06
N LYS A 98 3.23 11.86 4.56
CA LYS A 98 2.02 12.39 5.20
C LYS A 98 1.08 13.10 4.22
N GLN A 99 1.55 13.39 3.01
CA GLN A 99 0.77 14.01 1.94
C GLN A 99 -0.42 13.12 1.58
N VAL A 100 -1.59 13.73 1.40
CA VAL A 100 -2.77 13.04 0.89
C VAL A 100 -2.52 12.70 -0.58
N VAL A 101 -2.72 11.43 -0.91
CA VAL A 101 -2.61 10.87 -2.26
C VAL A 101 -3.83 10.01 -2.53
N GLY A 102 -4.29 10.00 -3.78
CA GLY A 102 -5.40 9.18 -4.23
C GLY A 102 -5.00 8.23 -5.36
N PHE A 103 -5.86 7.24 -5.63
CA PHE A 103 -5.71 6.36 -6.80
C PHE A 103 -5.59 7.14 -8.11
N VAL A 104 -6.29 8.28 -8.21
CA VAL A 104 -6.28 9.18 -9.37
C VAL A 104 -4.89 9.76 -9.68
N ASP A 105 -3.96 9.76 -8.71
CA ASP A 105 -2.61 10.28 -8.88
C ASP A 105 -1.65 9.27 -9.51
N ILE A 106 -2.00 7.97 -9.53
CA ILE A 106 -1.10 6.91 -10.00
C ILE A 106 -0.75 7.08 -11.48
N MET A 107 -1.77 7.19 -12.34
CA MET A 107 -1.57 7.28 -13.78
C MET A 107 -0.70 8.48 -14.19
N PRO A 108 -1.00 9.72 -13.76
CA PRO A 108 -0.17 10.84 -14.14
C PRO A 108 1.23 10.80 -13.48
N THR A 109 1.37 10.20 -12.29
CA THR A 109 2.70 9.96 -11.69
C THR A 109 3.55 9.04 -12.56
N ILE A 110 3.00 7.91 -13.02
CA ILE A 110 3.69 6.98 -13.92
C ILE A 110 4.06 7.68 -15.22
N ARG A 111 3.13 8.43 -15.81
CA ARG A 111 3.35 9.16 -17.06
C ARG A 111 4.48 10.18 -16.94
N SER A 112 4.54 10.91 -15.82
CA SER A 112 5.64 11.83 -15.53
C SER A 112 6.96 11.10 -15.27
N MET A 113 6.96 9.94 -14.60
CA MET A 113 8.17 9.12 -14.43
C MET A 113 8.76 8.61 -15.74
N LEU A 114 7.92 8.41 -16.76
CA LEU A 114 8.30 7.97 -18.10
C LEU A 114 8.61 9.13 -19.07
N ASN A 115 8.55 10.40 -18.60
CA ASN A 115 8.77 11.59 -19.42
C ASN A 115 7.87 11.67 -20.67
N ILE A 116 6.62 11.21 -20.59
CA ILE A 116 5.70 11.25 -21.74
C ILE A 116 5.13 12.69 -21.88
N GLU A 117 5.39 13.33 -23.03
CA GLU A 117 4.94 14.69 -23.35
C GLU A 117 3.43 14.89 -23.25
N GLY A 118 2.98 16.10 -22.91
CA GLY A 118 1.55 16.44 -22.78
C GLY A 118 0.87 15.87 -21.53
N SER A 119 1.65 15.39 -20.56
CA SER A 119 1.13 15.04 -19.23
C SER A 119 0.61 16.31 -18.56
N PRO A 120 -0.61 16.34 -18.01
CA PRO A 120 -0.96 17.40 -17.07
C PRO A 120 0.11 17.43 -15.99
N ASN A 121 0.52 18.62 -15.56
CA ASN A 121 1.35 18.82 -14.36
C ASN A 121 0.52 18.39 -13.14
N VAL A 122 0.30 17.09 -12.99
CA VAL A 122 -0.32 16.54 -11.79
C VAL A 122 0.78 16.62 -10.76
N LEU A 123 0.62 17.57 -9.85
CA LEU A 123 1.47 17.84 -8.69
C LEU A 123 2.91 17.42 -8.99
N SER A 124 3.65 18.29 -9.71
CA SER A 124 4.94 17.96 -10.33
C SER A 124 5.64 16.88 -9.54
N THR A 125 6.06 15.79 -10.18
CA THR A 125 6.69 14.64 -9.52
C THR A 125 7.81 15.00 -8.54
N GLU A 126 8.31 16.23 -8.61
CA GLU A 126 9.06 16.93 -7.58
C GLU A 126 8.33 17.14 -6.23
N TRP A 127 7.10 17.62 -6.11
CA TRP A 127 6.45 17.92 -4.83
C TRP A 127 5.98 16.69 -4.02
N ILE A 128 5.62 15.57 -4.67
CA ILE A 128 5.25 14.34 -3.95
C ILE A 128 6.50 13.55 -3.50
N PHE A 129 7.68 13.80 -4.10
CA PHE A 129 8.89 13.01 -3.83
C PHE A 129 10.15 13.79 -3.40
N LEU A 130 10.21 15.12 -3.54
CA LEU A 130 11.22 16.00 -2.94
C LEU A 130 10.71 16.59 -1.63
N LEU A 131 10.92 15.84 -0.56
CA LEU A 131 11.34 16.44 0.69
C LEU A 131 12.75 15.92 0.99
N TYR A 132 13.74 16.52 0.32
CA TYR A 132 15.09 16.60 0.86
C TYR A 132 15.22 17.93 1.60
N TYR A 133 15.51 17.81 2.89
CA TYR A 133 16.40 18.65 3.68
C TYR A 133 16.42 20.17 3.37
N ARG A 134 15.80 20.94 4.26
CA ARG A 134 16.35 22.24 4.66
C ARG A 134 16.53 22.22 6.17
N GLY A 135 17.75 22.50 6.59
CA GLY A 135 18.26 22.17 7.91
C GLY A 135 17.61 22.88 9.10
N ASN A 136 18.02 22.33 10.24
CA ASN A 136 18.14 22.90 11.58
C ASN A 136 16.99 22.76 12.57
N LYS A 137 17.31 21.92 13.57
CA LYS A 137 16.88 21.84 14.97
C LYS A 137 15.76 20.85 15.31
N LEU A 138 16.21 19.78 15.97
CA LEU A 138 15.72 19.26 17.26
C LEU A 138 14.38 19.85 17.72
N PHE A 139 13.35 19.01 17.84
CA PHE A 139 12.90 18.42 19.11
C PHE A 139 12.19 17.09 18.83
#